data_AF-A0A4U5P675-F1
#
_entry.id   AF-A0A4U5P675-F1
#
_cell.length_a   1.000
_cell.length_b   1.000
_cell.length_c   1.000
_cell.angle_alpha   90.00
_cell.angle_beta   90.00
_cell.angle_gamma   90.00
#
_symmetry.space_group_name_H-M   'P 1'
#
loop_
_entity.id
_entity.type
_entity.pdbx_description
1 polymer ?
#
loop_
_entity_poly.entity_id
_entity_poly.type
_entity_poly.pdbx_seq_one_letter_code
_entity_poly.pdbx_strand_id
1 'polypeptide(L)'
;MFPLISPPPQVAASQPLLSPSSSSQPTLSPPQPTLSPTQSPLPVDPDFQPENLCVVLPLSPLNLHPMTTRSKNGISKRKAYSASVQFVASSQPTLMFVLLFLPNSSLKTVLNKLFACHLHYSSPPPSSKGLRKLFEAKREMLQCIFLLSDSGEVMLEKQLTGHRVDRSICAWFWDQIVSQGDSFKQQPVIASPTHYLFQIVREGITFLACTQVEMPPLMGIEFLCRVADVLSDYLEGLNEDVIKDNFVIVYELLDEMIDNGFPLTTEPNILREMIAPPNIVSKMLSVVTGNSSNVSNTLPGATASCVPWRTTDVKYANNEVYVDLVEEMDAIINRDGVLVKCEVYGEVQVNSHITGVPDLTLSFTNPSIMDDVRFHPCVRFRPWESHHILSFVPPDGLFKLMSYRVKKLKSTPIYVKPQITSDDGTCRVNVMVGIRNDPGKMIDSITVQFQLPSCVLSPDLTANHGAVTIFSNKMCTWSIDRIPKDRAPALSGTLMLETGLKRLNVFPTFQVGFRIQGVALSGLQLDKLDLRVVPSRLYKGFRAFTRSGLYEVRS
;
A
#
# COMPACT_ATOMS: atom_id res chain seq x y z
N MET A 1 79.65 -31.79 3.18
CA MET A 1 78.19 -31.70 3.46
C MET A 1 77.47 -31.60 2.13
N PHE A 2 76.35 -32.30 1.96
CA PHE A 2 75.74 -32.54 0.64
C PHE A 2 74.62 -31.53 0.28
N PRO A 3 74.29 -31.35 -1.03
CA PRO A 3 73.30 -30.38 -1.52
C PRO A 3 72.02 -31.08 -2.07
N LEU A 4 71.36 -30.46 -3.08
CA LEU A 4 70.26 -30.99 -3.94
C LEU A 4 68.82 -30.85 -3.34
N ILE A 5 67.71 -30.66 -4.09
CA ILE A 5 67.45 -30.35 -5.52
C ILE A 5 66.05 -29.70 -5.74
N SER A 6 65.74 -29.25 -6.96
CA SER A 6 64.49 -28.59 -7.43
C SER A 6 63.37 -29.57 -7.92
N PRO A 7 62.14 -29.12 -8.31
CA PRO A 7 60.99 -29.96 -8.77
C PRO A 7 60.93 -30.12 -10.33
N PRO A 8 59.88 -30.66 -11.02
CA PRO A 8 58.58 -31.27 -10.63
C PRO A 8 58.49 -32.79 -11.00
N PRO A 9 57.70 -33.41 -11.95
CA PRO A 9 56.74 -32.98 -13.02
C PRO A 9 55.31 -33.60 -12.90
N GLN A 10 54.67 -34.04 -14.02
CA GLN A 10 53.33 -34.70 -14.13
C GLN A 10 53.37 -35.95 -15.06
N VAL A 11 52.45 -36.92 -14.92
CA VAL A 11 52.04 -37.93 -15.95
C VAL A 11 50.54 -38.31 -15.73
N ALA A 12 49.85 -38.87 -16.76
CA ALA A 12 48.42 -39.23 -16.74
C ALA A 12 48.07 -40.56 -17.49
N ALA A 13 46.78 -40.96 -17.48
CA ALA A 13 46.16 -42.13 -18.17
C ALA A 13 46.49 -43.54 -17.57
N SER A 14 45.79 -44.65 -17.88
CA SER A 14 44.76 -44.97 -18.90
C SER A 14 43.75 -46.08 -18.47
N GLN A 15 42.75 -46.40 -19.33
CA GLN A 15 41.77 -47.51 -19.18
C GLN A 15 42.35 -48.90 -19.56
N PRO A 16 41.61 -50.02 -19.39
CA PRO A 16 40.61 -50.54 -20.37
C PRO A 16 39.25 -50.96 -19.72
N LEU A 17 38.09 -51.22 -20.36
CA LEU A 17 37.70 -52.00 -21.57
C LEU A 17 37.93 -53.54 -21.38
N LEU A 18 37.01 -54.48 -21.67
CA LEU A 18 35.82 -54.56 -22.56
C LEU A 18 34.73 -55.55 -22.03
N SER A 19 33.60 -55.69 -22.76
CA SER A 19 32.48 -56.66 -22.56
C SER A 19 32.64 -57.91 -23.47
N PRO A 20 31.67 -58.84 -23.82
CA PRO A 20 30.19 -58.68 -24.05
C PRO A 20 29.22 -59.90 -23.75
N SER A 21 27.91 -59.72 -24.07
CA SER A 21 26.90 -60.73 -24.53
C SER A 21 26.41 -61.89 -23.61
N SER A 22 25.19 -62.47 -23.71
CA SER A 22 23.87 -62.09 -24.33
C SER A 22 22.74 -63.11 -24.00
N SER A 23 21.46 -62.80 -24.34
CA SER A 23 20.23 -63.67 -24.32
C SER A 23 19.57 -63.96 -22.93
N SER A 24 18.23 -64.12 -22.76
CA SER A 24 17.05 -63.99 -23.66
C SER A 24 15.72 -63.73 -22.88
N GLN A 25 14.66 -63.35 -23.62
CA GLN A 25 13.24 -63.04 -23.26
C GLN A 25 12.43 -64.20 -22.60
N PRO A 26 11.13 -64.03 -22.17
CA PRO A 26 10.15 -62.92 -22.35
C PRO A 26 9.62 -62.34 -20.99
N THR A 27 8.44 -61.74 -20.71
CA THR A 27 7.07 -61.63 -21.31
C THR A 27 6.31 -60.32 -20.95
N LEU A 28 5.39 -59.91 -21.85
CA LEU A 28 4.05 -59.27 -21.70
C LEU A 28 3.77 -58.06 -20.75
N SER A 29 3.01 -57.09 -21.28
CA SER A 29 2.35 -55.98 -20.57
C SER A 29 0.99 -55.58 -21.19
N PRO A 30 0.01 -55.06 -20.40
CA PRO A 30 -1.20 -54.38 -20.86
C PRO A 30 -1.18 -52.85 -20.57
N PRO A 31 -2.12 -52.02 -21.07
CA PRO A 31 -1.73 -50.79 -21.79
C PRO A 31 -2.13 -49.44 -21.17
N GLN A 32 -1.53 -48.36 -21.70
CA GLN A 32 -1.98 -46.97 -21.51
C GLN A 32 -3.13 -46.59 -22.47
N PRO A 33 -4.02 -45.65 -22.09
CA PRO A 33 -4.93 -44.99 -23.03
C PRO A 33 -4.21 -43.93 -23.88
N THR A 34 -4.71 -43.70 -25.09
CA THR A 34 -4.13 -42.79 -26.09
C THR A 34 -4.45 -41.32 -25.85
N LEU A 35 -3.47 -40.44 -26.05
CA LEU A 35 -3.66 -38.99 -26.24
C LEU A 35 -3.26 -38.58 -27.67
N SER A 36 -4.02 -37.64 -28.24
CA SER A 36 -3.67 -36.91 -29.47
C SER A 36 -3.60 -35.40 -29.16
N PRO A 37 -2.83 -34.60 -29.93
CA PRO A 37 -2.39 -33.28 -29.49
C PRO A 37 -3.28 -32.14 -30.00
N THR A 38 -3.26 -30.99 -29.29
CA THR A 38 -2.66 -29.72 -29.78
C THR A 38 -3.13 -28.52 -28.94
N GLN A 39 -2.26 -27.99 -28.09
CA GLN A 39 -2.16 -26.56 -27.76
C GLN A 39 -0.81 -26.28 -27.08
N SER A 40 -0.17 -25.16 -27.42
CA SER A 40 1.19 -24.82 -26.98
C SER A 40 1.17 -23.93 -25.72
N PRO A 41 2.03 -24.18 -24.72
CA PRO A 41 2.29 -23.21 -23.66
C PRO A 41 2.84 -21.88 -24.21
N LEU A 42 2.58 -20.78 -23.51
CA LEU A 42 3.22 -19.50 -23.78
C LEU A 42 4.72 -19.57 -23.42
N PRO A 43 5.62 -18.87 -24.16
CA PRO A 43 7.03 -18.84 -23.85
C PRO A 43 7.29 -18.00 -22.59
N VAL A 44 7.94 -18.60 -21.60
CA VAL A 44 8.54 -17.88 -20.47
C VAL A 44 9.93 -17.43 -20.90
N ASP A 45 10.24 -16.13 -20.74
CA ASP A 45 11.58 -15.59 -21.00
C ASP A 45 12.52 -15.98 -19.84
N PRO A 46 13.60 -16.75 -20.09
CA PRO A 46 14.51 -17.20 -19.03
C PRO A 46 15.42 -16.09 -18.48
N ASP A 47 15.55 -14.95 -19.16
CA ASP A 47 16.43 -13.84 -18.76
C ASP A 47 15.71 -12.76 -17.90
N PHE A 48 14.45 -12.99 -17.50
CA PHE A 48 13.67 -12.04 -16.69
C PHE A 48 14.18 -11.95 -15.23
N GLN A 49 14.98 -10.91 -14.95
CA GLN A 49 15.46 -10.56 -13.61
C GLN A 49 14.65 -9.42 -12.98
N PRO A 50 13.80 -9.68 -11.96
CA PRO A 50 12.91 -8.66 -11.37
C PRO A 50 13.66 -7.54 -10.62
N GLU A 51 14.90 -7.75 -10.18
CA GLU A 51 15.68 -6.70 -9.48
C GLU A 51 16.06 -5.49 -10.35
N ASN A 52 15.92 -5.58 -11.68
CA ASN A 52 16.29 -4.49 -12.60
C ASN A 52 15.13 -3.51 -12.93
N LEU A 53 13.97 -3.63 -12.28
CA LEU A 53 12.77 -2.82 -12.56
C LEU A 53 12.84 -1.40 -11.96
N CYS A 54 13.36 -0.44 -12.74
CA CYS A 54 13.30 0.98 -12.39
C CYS A 54 11.93 1.59 -12.76
N VAL A 55 11.12 1.93 -11.76
CA VAL A 55 9.78 2.51 -11.97
C VAL A 55 9.87 4.01 -12.27
N VAL A 56 9.78 4.37 -13.55
CA VAL A 56 9.71 5.76 -14.02
C VAL A 56 8.28 6.10 -14.46
N LEU A 57 7.54 6.84 -13.64
CA LEU A 57 6.23 7.40 -14.00
C LEU A 57 6.40 8.75 -14.73
N PRO A 58 6.03 8.88 -16.01
CA PRO A 58 6.26 10.10 -16.79
C PRO A 58 5.16 11.16 -16.56
N LEU A 59 5.07 11.70 -15.33
CA LEU A 59 4.18 12.83 -15.04
C LEU A 59 4.72 14.13 -15.67
N SER A 60 4.16 14.48 -16.83
CA SER A 60 4.49 15.72 -17.54
C SER A 60 3.95 16.95 -16.79
N PRO A 61 4.79 17.91 -16.37
CA PRO A 61 4.37 18.97 -15.46
C PRO A 61 3.68 20.15 -16.17
N LEU A 62 2.40 20.35 -15.86
CA LEU A 62 1.63 21.53 -16.26
C LEU A 62 2.17 22.80 -15.57
N ASN A 63 2.60 23.78 -16.37
CA ASN A 63 2.88 25.14 -15.93
C ASN A 63 1.75 26.06 -16.44
N LEU A 64 1.12 26.84 -15.55
CA LEU A 64 0.14 27.88 -15.90
C LEU A 64 0.52 29.20 -15.23
N HIS A 65 0.66 30.27 -16.02
CA HIS A 65 0.92 31.62 -15.52
C HIS A 65 -0.40 32.42 -15.41
N PRO A 66 -0.66 33.11 -14.28
CA PRO A 66 -1.78 34.02 -14.16
C PRO A 66 -1.48 35.37 -14.84
N MET A 67 -2.48 35.96 -15.49
CA MET A 67 -2.44 37.35 -15.96
C MET A 67 -3.66 38.12 -15.45
N THR A 68 -3.43 39.34 -14.96
CA THR A 68 -4.44 40.21 -14.35
C THR A 68 -4.90 41.30 -15.32
N THR A 69 -6.12 41.82 -15.11
CA THR A 69 -6.59 43.04 -15.78
C THR A 69 -7.18 44.02 -14.76
N ARG A 70 -7.12 45.32 -15.10
CA ARG A 70 -7.39 46.44 -14.19
C ARG A 70 -8.61 47.22 -14.67
N SER A 71 -9.58 47.46 -13.80
CA SER A 71 -10.86 48.11 -14.16
C SER A 71 -10.99 49.53 -13.58
N LYS A 72 -11.41 50.47 -14.43
CA LYS A 72 -12.14 51.72 -14.12
C LYS A 72 -12.92 52.11 -15.39
N ASN A 73 -14.25 52.06 -15.48
CA ASN A 73 -15.31 51.55 -14.59
C ASN A 73 -16.11 50.46 -15.36
N GLY A 74 -17.06 49.69 -14.82
CA GLY A 74 -17.93 49.88 -13.65
C GLY A 74 -19.21 50.66 -14.04
N ILE A 75 -20.43 50.28 -13.64
CA ILE A 75 -20.93 49.17 -12.79
C ILE A 75 -22.32 48.79 -13.37
N SER A 76 -22.76 47.54 -13.55
CA SER A 76 -22.11 46.22 -13.42
C SER A 76 -22.58 45.31 -14.56
N LYS A 77 -21.69 44.48 -15.15
CA LYS A 77 -22.02 43.66 -16.34
C LYS A 77 -21.84 42.16 -16.09
N ARG A 78 -22.90 41.37 -16.32
CA ARG A 78 -22.83 39.92 -16.62
C ARG A 78 -23.34 39.69 -18.06
N LYS A 79 -22.42 39.41 -18.99
CA LYS A 79 -22.64 38.68 -20.26
C LYS A 79 -21.37 37.85 -20.51
N ALA A 80 -21.38 36.57 -20.88
CA ALA A 80 -22.28 35.82 -21.77
C ALA A 80 -22.08 36.12 -23.26
N TYR A 81 -20.92 35.72 -23.76
CA TYR A 81 -20.58 35.45 -25.17
C TYR A 81 -19.68 34.19 -25.12
N SER A 82 -19.97 33.08 -25.81
CA SER A 82 -20.10 32.91 -27.26
C SER A 82 -18.81 33.27 -28.00
N ALA A 83 -18.15 32.25 -28.57
CA ALA A 83 -16.93 32.39 -29.36
C ALA A 83 -17.07 31.57 -30.65
N SER A 84 -17.07 32.25 -31.79
CA SER A 84 -16.88 31.62 -33.10
C SER A 84 -15.38 31.40 -33.35
N VAL A 85 -15.05 30.30 -34.05
CA VAL A 85 -13.66 29.93 -34.31
C VAL A 85 -13.12 30.64 -35.55
N GLN A 86 -12.03 31.40 -35.41
CA GLN A 86 -11.09 31.65 -36.49
C GLN A 86 -9.84 30.81 -36.27
N PHE A 87 -9.39 30.11 -37.31
CA PHE A 87 -8.22 29.23 -37.25
C PHE A 87 -6.92 30.03 -37.32
N VAL A 88 -6.00 29.75 -36.38
CA VAL A 88 -4.56 29.93 -36.55
C VAL A 88 -3.92 28.56 -36.35
N ALA A 89 -3.03 28.16 -37.25
CA ALA A 89 -2.58 26.78 -37.34
C ALA A 89 -1.45 26.44 -36.35
N SER A 90 -1.75 25.58 -35.38
CA SER A 90 -0.77 24.76 -34.64
C SER A 90 -1.36 23.37 -34.39
N SER A 91 -0.56 22.32 -34.54
CA SER A 91 -1.06 20.99 -34.91
C SER A 91 -1.23 19.97 -33.77
N GLN A 92 -2.31 19.20 -33.85
CA GLN A 92 -2.54 17.82 -33.34
C GLN A 92 -3.20 17.53 -31.96
N PRO A 93 -2.98 18.23 -30.82
CA PRO A 93 -3.41 17.68 -29.53
C PRO A 93 -4.94 17.63 -29.32
N THR A 94 -5.67 18.63 -29.80
CA THR A 94 -7.07 18.87 -29.41
C THR A 94 -8.07 17.83 -29.95
N LEU A 95 -7.74 17.11 -31.03
CA LEU A 95 -8.66 16.15 -31.66
C LEU A 95 -8.68 14.79 -30.94
N MET A 96 -7.60 14.43 -30.23
CA MET A 96 -7.52 13.16 -29.49
C MET A 96 -8.48 13.13 -28.30
N PHE A 97 -8.60 14.24 -27.56
CA PHE A 97 -9.43 14.32 -26.36
C PHE A 97 -10.91 14.03 -26.64
N VAL A 98 -11.45 14.53 -27.76
CA VAL A 98 -12.87 14.35 -28.14
C VAL A 98 -13.20 12.91 -28.53
N LEU A 99 -12.20 12.13 -28.98
CA LEU A 99 -12.40 10.73 -29.41
C LEU A 99 -12.40 9.71 -28.26
N LEU A 100 -11.99 10.10 -27.06
CA LEU A 100 -12.02 9.23 -25.88
C LEU A 100 -13.46 9.00 -25.37
N PHE A 101 -14.27 10.06 -25.34
CA PHE A 101 -15.61 10.10 -24.72
C PHE A 101 -16.79 9.77 -25.67
N LEU A 102 -16.55 9.03 -26.76
CA LEU A 102 -17.59 8.69 -27.74
C LEU A 102 -17.87 7.17 -27.81
N PRO A 103 -19.15 6.73 -27.73
CA PRO A 103 -19.50 5.32 -27.86
C PRO A 103 -19.22 4.79 -29.28
N ASN A 104 -18.89 3.50 -29.38
CA ASN A 104 -18.38 2.87 -30.61
C ASN A 104 -19.31 3.00 -31.83
N SER A 105 -20.62 3.08 -31.64
CA SER A 105 -21.63 3.32 -32.69
C SER A 105 -21.50 4.72 -33.31
N SER A 106 -21.27 5.74 -32.49
CA SER A 106 -21.01 7.11 -32.93
C SER A 106 -19.62 7.25 -33.53
N LEU A 107 -18.61 6.53 -33.04
CA LEU A 107 -17.22 6.69 -33.48
C LEU A 107 -17.04 6.48 -34.99
N LYS A 108 -17.62 5.42 -35.58
CA LYS A 108 -17.60 5.20 -37.04
C LYS A 108 -18.31 6.32 -37.82
N THR A 109 -19.43 6.81 -37.29
CA THR A 109 -20.23 7.87 -37.92
C THR A 109 -19.53 9.23 -37.87
N VAL A 110 -18.87 9.55 -36.76
CA VAL A 110 -18.06 10.76 -36.56
C VAL A 110 -16.79 10.71 -37.42
N LEU A 111 -16.09 9.57 -37.47
CA LEU A 111 -14.96 9.37 -38.39
C LEU A 111 -15.38 9.55 -39.86
N ASN A 112 -16.46 8.91 -40.31
CA ASN A 112 -16.93 9.06 -41.69
C ASN A 112 -17.33 10.50 -42.02
N LYS A 113 -17.94 11.25 -41.08
CA LYS A 113 -18.24 12.68 -41.26
C LYS A 113 -16.98 13.54 -41.28
N LEU A 114 -15.99 13.26 -40.43
CA LEU A 114 -14.68 13.94 -40.45
C LEU A 114 -13.94 13.70 -41.77
N PHE A 115 -13.93 12.46 -42.29
CA PHE A 115 -13.37 12.14 -43.61
C PHE A 115 -14.11 12.88 -44.74
N ALA A 116 -15.44 12.94 -44.70
CA ALA A 116 -16.24 13.69 -45.68
C ALA A 116 -15.93 15.21 -45.65
N CYS A 117 -15.73 15.79 -44.46
CA CYS A 117 -15.36 17.20 -44.32
C CYS A 117 -13.90 17.51 -44.73
N HIS A 118 -13.01 16.51 -44.78
CA HIS A 118 -11.59 16.73 -45.08
C HIS A 118 -11.21 16.74 -46.56
N LEU A 119 -12.17 16.50 -47.48
CA LEU A 119 -11.95 16.42 -48.93
C LEU A 119 -11.39 17.69 -49.61
N HIS A 120 -11.14 18.78 -48.87
CA HIS A 120 -10.68 20.07 -49.40
C HIS A 120 -9.36 20.60 -48.82
N TYR A 121 -8.63 19.85 -47.97
CA TYR A 121 -7.31 20.28 -47.49
C TYR A 121 -6.26 19.16 -47.50
N SER A 122 -5.12 19.42 -48.14
CA SER A 122 -4.04 18.47 -48.41
C SER A 122 -3.12 18.27 -47.19
N SER A 123 -3.48 17.34 -46.30
CA SER A 123 -2.60 16.86 -45.22
C SER A 123 -2.73 15.33 -45.06
N PRO A 124 -1.61 14.59 -44.87
CA PRO A 124 -1.65 13.13 -44.79
C PRO A 124 -2.37 12.64 -43.52
N PRO A 125 -3.02 11.45 -43.57
CA PRO A 125 -3.71 10.88 -42.42
C PRO A 125 -2.74 10.50 -41.28
N PRO A 126 -3.21 10.51 -40.02
CA PRO A 126 -2.38 10.15 -38.86
C PRO A 126 -1.90 8.70 -38.96
N SER A 127 -0.64 8.46 -38.58
CA SER A 127 -0.01 7.14 -38.76
C SER A 127 -0.71 6.03 -37.97
N SER A 128 -0.78 4.84 -38.56
CA SER A 128 -1.45 3.66 -37.98
C SER A 128 -0.91 3.25 -36.60
N LYS A 129 0.32 3.63 -36.25
CA LYS A 129 0.91 3.38 -34.92
C LYS A 129 0.22 4.18 -33.80
N GLY A 130 -0.24 5.41 -34.08
CA GLY A 130 -0.95 6.24 -33.08
C GLY A 130 -2.34 5.68 -32.76
N LEU A 131 -3.08 5.29 -33.80
CA LEU A 131 -4.38 4.61 -33.62
C LEU A 131 -4.22 3.23 -32.96
N ARG A 132 -3.18 2.46 -33.29
CA ARG A 132 -2.90 1.20 -32.60
C ARG A 132 -2.67 1.40 -31.09
N LYS A 133 -1.83 2.36 -30.68
CA LYS A 133 -1.65 2.67 -29.25
C LYS A 133 -2.95 3.06 -28.54
N LEU A 134 -3.85 3.78 -29.22
CA LEU A 134 -5.17 4.12 -28.64
C LEU A 134 -6.09 2.89 -28.51
N PHE A 135 -6.00 1.94 -29.44
CA PHE A 135 -6.72 0.65 -29.38
C PHE A 135 -6.07 -0.36 -28.43
N GLU A 136 -4.76 -0.27 -28.19
CA GLU A 136 -4.01 -1.08 -27.22
C GLU A 136 -4.28 -0.59 -25.79
N ALA A 137 -4.29 0.72 -25.55
CA ALA A 137 -4.77 1.31 -24.30
C ALA A 137 -6.23 0.90 -23.99
N LYS A 138 -7.11 0.85 -25.00
CA LYS A 138 -8.48 0.28 -24.92
C LYS A 138 -8.53 -1.26 -24.79
N ARG A 139 -7.52 -1.88 -24.18
CA ARG A 139 -7.54 -3.30 -23.76
C ARG A 139 -7.21 -3.49 -22.28
N GLU A 140 -6.47 -2.59 -21.65
CA GLU A 140 -6.13 -2.63 -20.22
C GLU A 140 -7.32 -2.14 -19.37
N MET A 141 -8.41 -2.93 -19.33
CA MET A 141 -9.70 -2.54 -18.74
C MET A 141 -10.18 -3.58 -17.72
N LEU A 142 -10.64 -3.11 -16.55
CA LEU A 142 -11.43 -3.96 -15.64
C LEU A 142 -12.81 -4.20 -16.24
N GLN A 143 -13.25 -5.46 -16.33
CA GLN A 143 -14.50 -5.85 -17.00
C GLN A 143 -15.69 -5.91 -16.05
N CYS A 144 -15.46 -6.35 -14.81
CA CYS A 144 -16.47 -6.40 -13.75
C CYS A 144 -15.80 -6.27 -12.37
N ILE A 145 -16.54 -5.75 -11.40
CA ILE A 145 -16.21 -5.77 -9.97
C ILE A 145 -17.34 -6.50 -9.23
N PHE A 146 -16.97 -7.34 -8.27
CA PHE A 146 -17.88 -8.00 -7.34
C PHE A 146 -17.48 -7.64 -5.90
N LEU A 147 -18.49 -7.48 -5.03
CA LEU A 147 -18.30 -7.53 -3.58
C LEU A 147 -18.91 -8.84 -3.08
N LEU A 148 -18.12 -9.62 -2.35
CA LEU A 148 -18.51 -10.92 -1.80
C LEU A 148 -18.49 -10.88 -0.26
N SER A 149 -19.42 -11.61 0.35
CA SER A 149 -19.45 -11.82 1.81
C SER A 149 -18.30 -12.73 2.30
N ASP A 150 -18.17 -12.87 3.61
CA ASP A 150 -17.29 -13.83 4.27
C ASP A 150 -17.66 -15.31 3.98
N SER A 151 -18.86 -15.54 3.46
CA SER A 151 -19.44 -16.81 3.05
C SER A 151 -19.42 -17.02 1.53
N GLY A 152 -18.96 -16.04 0.76
CA GLY A 152 -18.82 -16.11 -0.70
C GLY A 152 -20.09 -15.72 -1.49
N GLU A 153 -21.13 -15.19 -0.84
CA GLU A 153 -22.33 -14.69 -1.52
C GLU A 153 -21.98 -13.42 -2.33
N VAL A 154 -22.45 -13.35 -3.59
CA VAL A 154 -22.29 -12.15 -4.43
C VAL A 154 -23.28 -11.07 -3.99
N MET A 155 -22.84 -10.22 -3.06
CA MET A 155 -23.59 -9.08 -2.53
C MET A 155 -23.84 -8.01 -3.61
N LEU A 156 -22.85 -7.74 -4.46
CA LEU A 156 -22.92 -6.74 -5.53
C LEU A 156 -22.15 -7.18 -6.79
N GLU A 157 -22.66 -6.82 -7.96
CA GLU A 157 -22.07 -7.09 -9.30
C GLU A 157 -22.10 -5.81 -10.14
N LYS A 158 -20.93 -5.21 -10.40
CA LYS A 158 -20.76 -4.03 -11.26
C LYS A 158 -20.07 -4.42 -12.56
N GLN A 159 -20.86 -4.71 -13.59
CA GLN A 159 -20.36 -4.90 -14.96
C GLN A 159 -19.91 -3.54 -15.52
N LEU A 160 -18.64 -3.43 -15.92
CA LEU A 160 -18.01 -2.17 -16.37
C LEU A 160 -17.87 -2.08 -17.89
N THR A 161 -18.03 -3.19 -18.61
CA THR A 161 -17.92 -3.22 -20.08
C THR A 161 -19.08 -3.98 -20.70
N GLY A 162 -19.30 -3.79 -22.00
CA GLY A 162 -20.34 -4.51 -22.76
C GLY A 162 -20.13 -6.03 -22.88
N HIS A 163 -19.03 -6.58 -22.36
CA HIS A 163 -18.80 -8.02 -22.25
C HIS A 163 -19.13 -8.46 -20.82
N ARG A 164 -20.29 -9.09 -20.63
CA ARG A 164 -20.74 -9.56 -19.32
C ARG A 164 -19.84 -10.69 -18.79
N VAL A 165 -19.19 -10.45 -17.66
CA VAL A 165 -18.50 -11.49 -16.87
C VAL A 165 -19.54 -12.34 -16.14
N ASP A 166 -19.46 -13.66 -16.20
CA ASP A 166 -20.46 -14.52 -15.56
C ASP A 166 -20.13 -14.85 -14.08
N ARG A 167 -21.16 -14.98 -13.24
CA ARG A 167 -21.03 -15.24 -11.78
C ARG A 167 -20.34 -16.55 -11.44
N SER A 168 -20.30 -17.52 -12.37
CA SER A 168 -19.50 -18.74 -12.21
C SER A 168 -18.03 -18.50 -11.87
N ILE A 169 -17.47 -17.33 -12.23
CA ILE A 169 -16.12 -16.92 -11.82
C ILE A 169 -15.96 -16.76 -10.30
N CYS A 170 -17.01 -16.29 -9.61
CA CYS A 170 -16.99 -16.06 -8.16
C CYS A 170 -17.05 -17.39 -7.41
N ALA A 171 -17.87 -18.34 -7.89
CA ALA A 171 -17.92 -19.69 -7.35
C ALA A 171 -16.57 -20.43 -7.51
N TRP A 172 -15.97 -20.37 -8.71
CA TRP A 172 -14.64 -20.94 -8.95
C TRP A 172 -13.56 -20.31 -8.06
N PHE A 173 -13.60 -18.99 -7.89
CA PHE A 173 -12.70 -18.24 -7.00
C PHE A 173 -12.88 -18.66 -5.53
N TRP A 174 -14.11 -18.88 -5.07
CA TRP A 174 -14.40 -19.33 -3.71
C TRP A 174 -13.88 -20.76 -3.46
N ASP A 175 -14.12 -21.69 -4.39
CA ASP A 175 -13.55 -23.05 -4.35
C ASP A 175 -12.02 -23.02 -4.29
N GLN A 176 -11.37 -22.08 -4.99
CA GLN A 176 -9.91 -21.88 -4.93
C GLN A 176 -9.42 -21.37 -3.57
N ILE A 177 -10.17 -20.49 -2.90
CA ILE A 177 -9.82 -20.04 -1.54
C ILE A 177 -10.00 -21.18 -0.54
N VAL A 178 -11.17 -21.84 -0.55
CA VAL A 178 -11.49 -22.93 0.39
C VAL A 178 -10.50 -24.10 0.25
N SER A 179 -10.07 -24.43 -0.96
CA SER A 179 -9.09 -25.51 -1.21
C SER A 179 -7.63 -25.14 -0.86
N GLN A 180 -7.30 -23.86 -0.66
CA GLN A 180 -5.98 -23.43 -0.18
C GLN A 180 -5.88 -23.35 1.36
N GLY A 181 -7.02 -23.26 2.05
CA GLY A 181 -7.14 -23.24 3.52
C GLY A 181 -6.45 -22.05 4.19
N ASP A 182 -6.15 -22.16 5.49
CA ASP A 182 -5.45 -21.14 6.31
C ASP A 182 -3.96 -20.93 5.94
N SER A 183 -3.60 -21.23 4.70
CA SER A 183 -2.31 -20.85 4.13
C SER A 183 -2.25 -19.32 4.06
N PHE A 184 -1.39 -18.69 4.88
CA PHE A 184 -1.14 -17.24 4.98
C PHE A 184 -0.54 -16.57 3.70
N LYS A 185 -0.92 -17.04 2.51
CA LYS A 185 -0.47 -16.60 1.18
C LYS A 185 -1.62 -16.58 0.18
N GLN A 186 -2.79 -16.06 0.57
CA GLN A 186 -3.81 -15.65 -0.40
C GLN A 186 -3.16 -14.69 -1.41
N GLN A 187 -3.20 -15.06 -2.70
CA GLN A 187 -2.52 -14.31 -3.75
C GLN A 187 -3.39 -13.12 -4.19
N PRO A 188 -2.91 -11.85 -4.14
CA PRO A 188 -3.71 -10.69 -4.58
C PRO A 188 -4.09 -10.70 -6.06
N VAL A 189 -3.44 -11.56 -6.85
CA VAL A 189 -3.73 -11.81 -8.26
C VAL A 189 -3.88 -13.31 -8.46
N ILE A 190 -4.95 -13.77 -9.10
CA ILE A 190 -5.19 -15.19 -9.43
C ILE A 190 -5.51 -15.30 -10.92
N ALA A 191 -4.82 -16.19 -11.63
CA ALA A 191 -5.17 -16.55 -13.01
C ALA A 191 -6.23 -17.67 -12.99
N SER A 192 -7.44 -17.37 -13.43
CA SER A 192 -8.48 -18.38 -13.67
C SER A 192 -8.43 -18.88 -15.13
N PRO A 193 -9.20 -19.93 -15.48
CA PRO A 193 -9.28 -20.42 -16.87
C PRO A 193 -9.85 -19.42 -17.89
N THR A 194 -10.38 -18.26 -17.46
CA THR A 194 -11.06 -17.29 -18.35
C THR A 194 -10.70 -15.83 -18.10
N HIS A 195 -10.30 -15.47 -16.87
CA HIS A 195 -10.00 -14.10 -16.44
C HIS A 195 -8.80 -14.08 -15.47
N TYR A 196 -8.01 -13.01 -15.51
CA TYR A 196 -7.21 -12.59 -14.37
C TYR A 196 -8.13 -11.95 -13.32
N LEU A 197 -7.92 -12.31 -12.06
CA LEU A 197 -8.67 -11.86 -10.91
C LEU A 197 -7.76 -11.06 -9.98
N PHE A 198 -8.18 -9.87 -9.58
CA PHE A 198 -7.55 -9.06 -8.54
C PHE A 198 -8.41 -9.11 -7.28
N GLN A 199 -7.83 -9.40 -6.12
CA GLN A 199 -8.57 -9.46 -4.86
C GLN A 199 -7.92 -8.63 -3.75
N ILE A 200 -8.77 -8.04 -2.89
CA ILE A 200 -8.41 -7.62 -1.54
C ILE A 200 -9.53 -7.99 -0.56
N VAL A 201 -9.20 -8.09 0.73
CA VAL A 201 -10.17 -8.24 1.81
C VAL A 201 -10.11 -7.00 2.71
N ARG A 202 -11.29 -6.51 3.15
CA ARG A 202 -11.45 -5.43 4.14
C ARG A 202 -12.66 -5.72 5.02
N GLU A 203 -12.46 -5.72 6.34
CA GLU A 203 -13.53 -5.85 7.35
C GLU A 203 -14.43 -7.11 7.15
N GLY A 204 -13.91 -8.15 6.51
CA GLY A 204 -14.64 -9.40 6.17
C GLY A 204 -15.19 -9.44 4.73
N ILE A 205 -15.35 -8.30 4.07
CA ILE A 205 -15.80 -8.22 2.68
C ILE A 205 -14.63 -8.48 1.73
N THR A 206 -14.85 -9.34 0.73
CA THR A 206 -13.89 -9.59 -0.35
C THR A 206 -14.27 -8.77 -1.58
N PHE A 207 -13.34 -7.91 -2.02
CA PHE A 207 -13.47 -7.10 -3.22
C PHE A 207 -12.72 -7.81 -4.36
N LEU A 208 -13.43 -8.14 -5.44
CA LEU A 208 -12.92 -8.94 -6.55
C LEU A 208 -13.11 -8.19 -7.88
N ALA A 209 -12.05 -7.96 -8.65
CA ALA A 209 -12.14 -7.40 -10.00
C ALA A 209 -11.60 -8.37 -11.06
N CYS A 210 -12.28 -8.43 -12.21
CA CYS A 210 -12.00 -9.40 -13.27
C CYS A 210 -11.57 -8.72 -14.58
N THR A 211 -10.62 -9.31 -15.30
CA THR A 211 -10.30 -8.94 -16.69
C THR A 211 -9.76 -10.10 -17.53
N GLN A 212 -10.04 -10.11 -18.82
CA GLN A 212 -9.53 -11.07 -19.82
C GLN A 212 -8.19 -10.67 -20.43
N VAL A 213 -7.69 -9.46 -20.12
CA VAL A 213 -6.46 -8.90 -20.71
C VAL A 213 -5.43 -8.69 -19.62
N GLU A 214 -4.16 -8.95 -19.94
CA GLU A 214 -3.03 -8.52 -19.14
C GLU A 214 -3.05 -6.99 -18.96
N MET A 215 -3.00 -6.54 -17.71
CA MET A 215 -2.91 -5.13 -17.31
C MET A 215 -1.98 -5.01 -16.08
N PRO A 216 -1.39 -3.83 -15.80
CA PRO A 216 -0.53 -3.63 -14.63
C PRO A 216 -1.25 -4.02 -13.32
N PRO A 217 -0.88 -5.10 -12.60
CA PRO A 217 -1.71 -5.64 -11.51
C PRO A 217 -1.89 -4.67 -10.34
N LEU A 218 -0.90 -3.81 -10.10
CA LEU A 218 -0.97 -2.74 -9.10
C LEU A 218 -2.08 -1.73 -9.38
N MET A 219 -2.48 -1.51 -10.64
CA MET A 219 -3.61 -0.63 -10.96
C MET A 219 -4.93 -1.24 -10.47
N GLY A 220 -5.15 -2.53 -10.71
CA GLY A 220 -6.35 -3.23 -10.23
C GLY A 220 -6.40 -3.29 -8.70
N ILE A 221 -5.30 -3.65 -8.06
CA ILE A 221 -5.20 -3.77 -6.59
C ILE A 221 -5.36 -2.41 -5.91
N GLU A 222 -4.66 -1.36 -6.36
CA GLU A 222 -4.73 -0.03 -5.73
C GLU A 222 -6.09 0.64 -5.98
N PHE A 223 -6.73 0.38 -7.13
CA PHE A 223 -8.11 0.82 -7.35
C PHE A 223 -9.10 0.14 -6.41
N LEU A 224 -9.02 -1.19 -6.24
CA LEU A 224 -9.84 -1.90 -5.25
C LEU A 224 -9.59 -1.39 -3.83
N CYS A 225 -8.34 -1.08 -3.47
CA CYS A 225 -8.03 -0.40 -2.20
C CYS A 225 -8.79 0.92 -2.10
N ARG A 226 -8.72 1.82 -3.10
CA ARG A 226 -9.49 3.08 -3.08
C ARG A 226 -10.99 2.88 -2.97
N VAL A 227 -11.58 1.90 -3.66
CA VAL A 227 -13.01 1.60 -3.54
C VAL A 227 -13.36 1.22 -2.10
N ALA A 228 -12.61 0.33 -1.47
CA ALA A 228 -12.87 -0.06 -0.09
C ALA A 228 -12.59 1.07 0.92
N ASP A 229 -11.50 1.84 0.72
CA ASP A 229 -11.16 3.02 1.52
C ASP A 229 -12.31 4.05 1.48
N VAL A 230 -12.86 4.34 0.27
CA VAL A 230 -13.99 5.27 0.06
C VAL A 230 -15.28 4.75 0.69
N LEU A 231 -15.63 3.47 0.49
CA LEU A 231 -16.88 2.92 1.03
C LEU A 231 -16.89 2.89 2.56
N SER A 232 -15.76 2.56 3.21
CA SER A 232 -15.65 2.61 4.68
C SER A 232 -15.81 4.05 5.21
N ASP A 233 -15.21 5.04 4.54
CA ASP A 233 -15.34 6.48 4.85
C ASP A 233 -16.73 7.08 4.51
N TYR A 234 -17.52 6.42 3.66
CA TYR A 234 -18.89 6.84 3.32
C TYR A 234 -19.97 6.25 4.22
N LEU A 235 -19.78 4.99 4.65
CA LEU A 235 -20.78 4.18 5.34
C LEU A 235 -20.47 3.99 6.84
N GLU A 236 -19.38 4.60 7.33
CA GLU A 236 -18.88 4.52 8.71
C GLU A 236 -18.51 3.07 9.13
N GLY A 237 -18.00 2.29 8.16
CA GLY A 237 -17.55 0.90 8.30
C GLY A 237 -17.99 0.02 7.12
N LEU A 238 -17.48 -1.21 7.07
CA LEU A 238 -17.82 -2.20 6.04
C LEU A 238 -18.32 -3.51 6.66
N ASN A 239 -19.59 -3.85 6.42
CA ASN A 239 -20.15 -5.17 6.70
C ASN A 239 -21.27 -5.50 5.69
N GLU A 240 -21.79 -6.73 5.74
CA GLU A 240 -22.76 -7.22 4.76
C GLU A 240 -24.06 -6.42 4.75
N ASP A 241 -24.66 -6.21 5.93
CA ASP A 241 -25.93 -5.47 6.09
C ASP A 241 -25.79 -4.02 5.60
N VAL A 242 -24.71 -3.34 5.99
CA VAL A 242 -24.44 -1.94 5.61
C VAL A 242 -24.32 -1.76 4.10
N ILE A 243 -23.69 -2.71 3.38
CA ILE A 243 -23.63 -2.67 1.91
C ILE A 243 -24.98 -3.01 1.26
N LYS A 244 -25.75 -3.95 1.83
CA LYS A 244 -27.08 -4.32 1.33
C LYS A 244 -28.09 -3.18 1.51
N ASP A 245 -28.09 -2.51 2.66
CA ASP A 245 -28.95 -1.35 2.96
C ASP A 245 -28.60 -0.12 2.11
N ASN A 246 -27.31 0.13 1.85
CA ASN A 246 -26.84 1.31 1.11
C ASN A 246 -26.54 1.02 -0.38
N PHE A 247 -27.07 -0.07 -0.95
CA PHE A 247 -26.66 -0.57 -2.28
C PHE A 247 -26.69 0.49 -3.39
N VAL A 248 -27.66 1.41 -3.36
CA VAL A 248 -27.79 2.52 -4.32
C VAL A 248 -26.54 3.40 -4.30
N ILE A 249 -26.10 3.82 -3.12
CA ILE A 249 -24.93 4.70 -2.94
C ILE A 249 -23.66 3.97 -3.38
N VAL A 250 -23.57 2.66 -3.14
CA VAL A 250 -22.44 1.83 -3.61
C VAL A 250 -22.39 1.78 -5.14
N TYR A 251 -23.54 1.66 -5.82
CA TYR A 251 -23.58 1.74 -7.29
C TYR A 251 -23.27 3.15 -7.81
N GLU A 252 -23.83 4.20 -7.20
CA GLU A 252 -23.57 5.61 -7.56
C GLU A 252 -22.07 5.93 -7.45
N LEU A 253 -21.41 5.50 -6.36
CA LEU A 253 -19.96 5.67 -6.17
C LEU A 253 -19.16 4.86 -7.19
N LEU A 254 -19.56 3.62 -7.50
CA LEU A 254 -18.87 2.80 -8.50
C LEU A 254 -19.02 3.33 -9.93
N ASP A 255 -20.12 4.00 -10.30
CA ASP A 255 -20.24 4.66 -11.61
C ASP A 255 -19.28 5.85 -11.77
N GLU A 256 -19.07 6.63 -10.70
CA GLU A 256 -18.23 7.84 -10.75
C GLU A 256 -16.74 7.55 -10.47
N MET A 257 -16.44 6.49 -9.72
CA MET A 257 -15.06 6.04 -9.49
C MET A 257 -14.43 5.34 -10.70
N ILE A 258 -15.21 4.73 -11.61
CA ILE A 258 -14.69 3.95 -12.75
C ILE A 258 -15.63 3.90 -13.97
N ASP A 259 -15.23 4.57 -15.05
CA ASP A 259 -15.92 4.51 -16.35
C ASP A 259 -15.23 3.50 -17.29
N ASN A 260 -16.01 2.64 -17.94
CA ASN A 260 -15.55 1.67 -18.94
C ASN A 260 -14.31 0.85 -18.50
N GLY A 261 -14.15 0.57 -17.20
CA GLY A 261 -13.00 -0.18 -16.69
C GLY A 261 -11.73 0.64 -16.39
N PHE A 262 -11.79 1.96 -16.52
CA PHE A 262 -10.71 2.90 -16.15
C PHE A 262 -11.07 3.72 -14.91
N PRO A 263 -10.24 3.74 -13.85
CA PRO A 263 -10.44 4.60 -12.70
C PRO A 263 -10.49 6.09 -13.09
N LEU A 264 -11.52 6.80 -12.60
CA LEU A 264 -11.71 8.24 -12.76
C LEU A 264 -11.63 8.96 -11.42
N THR A 265 -12.76 9.32 -10.81
CA THR A 265 -12.80 10.18 -9.63
C THR A 265 -12.67 9.36 -8.35
N THR A 266 -11.45 9.19 -7.83
CA THR A 266 -11.19 8.40 -6.60
C THR A 266 -10.90 9.24 -5.35
N GLU A 267 -11.06 10.56 -5.43
CA GLU A 267 -10.85 11.52 -4.33
C GLU A 267 -12.15 11.71 -3.50
N PRO A 268 -12.18 11.33 -2.20
CA PRO A 268 -13.40 11.36 -1.38
C PRO A 268 -14.08 12.74 -1.32
N ASN A 269 -13.31 13.81 -1.38
CA ASN A 269 -13.84 15.18 -1.27
C ASN A 269 -14.57 15.64 -2.54
N ILE A 270 -14.20 15.15 -3.74
CA ILE A 270 -14.97 15.42 -4.96
C ILE A 270 -16.22 14.54 -4.95
N LEU A 271 -16.07 13.25 -4.63
CA LEU A 271 -17.19 12.30 -4.52
C LEU A 271 -18.28 12.84 -3.59
N ARG A 272 -17.93 13.37 -2.41
CA ARG A 272 -18.87 13.94 -1.42
C ARG A 272 -19.63 15.18 -1.90
N GLU A 273 -19.11 15.90 -2.89
CA GLU A 273 -19.78 17.06 -3.50
C GLU A 273 -20.73 16.64 -4.66
N MET A 274 -20.58 15.41 -5.19
CA MET A 274 -21.43 14.84 -6.25
C MET A 274 -22.52 13.91 -5.71
N ILE A 275 -22.15 13.02 -4.78
CA ILE A 275 -22.96 11.94 -4.21
C ILE A 275 -22.96 12.13 -2.68
N ALA A 276 -24.11 12.53 -2.13
CA ALA A 276 -24.23 12.86 -0.72
C ALA A 276 -24.18 11.62 0.20
N PRO A 277 -23.31 11.56 1.23
CA PRO A 277 -23.33 10.49 2.23
C PRO A 277 -24.67 10.39 2.98
N PRO A 278 -25.11 9.18 3.35
CA PRO A 278 -26.45 8.95 3.93
C PRO A 278 -26.67 9.73 5.24
N ASN A 279 -25.61 9.90 6.03
CA ASN A 279 -25.63 10.60 7.32
C ASN A 279 -25.73 12.15 7.22
N ILE A 280 -25.72 12.68 6.00
CA ILE A 280 -26.01 14.09 5.69
C ILE A 280 -27.47 14.22 5.19
N VAL A 281 -27.93 13.29 4.37
CA VAL A 281 -29.29 13.27 3.79
C VAL A 281 -30.37 13.33 4.87
N SER A 282 -30.22 12.56 5.96
CA SER A 282 -31.15 12.55 7.10
C SER A 282 -31.28 13.90 7.83
N LYS A 283 -30.20 14.70 7.87
CA LYS A 283 -30.22 16.06 8.45
C LYS A 283 -30.85 17.07 7.48
N MET A 284 -30.55 16.93 6.18
CA MET A 284 -30.94 17.89 5.15
C MET A 284 -32.42 17.75 4.70
N LEU A 285 -33.02 16.57 4.83
CA LEU A 285 -34.44 16.31 4.51
C LEU A 285 -35.44 17.17 5.31
N SER A 286 -35.01 17.79 6.40
CA SER A 286 -35.88 18.51 7.34
C SER A 286 -36.28 19.94 6.93
N VAL A 287 -35.66 20.52 5.88
CA VAL A 287 -35.73 21.98 5.63
C VAL A 287 -36.38 22.39 4.30
N VAL A 288 -36.17 21.66 3.20
CA VAL A 288 -36.62 22.11 1.85
C VAL A 288 -37.28 20.99 1.04
N THR A 289 -38.58 21.16 0.79
CA THR A 289 -39.45 20.57 -0.26
C THR A 289 -38.95 19.31 -0.98
N GLY A 290 -39.66 18.19 -0.77
CA GLY A 290 -39.35 16.91 -1.40
C GLY A 290 -39.36 16.91 -2.94
N ASN A 291 -38.20 16.62 -3.52
CA ASN A 291 -37.98 16.02 -4.85
C ASN A 291 -36.48 15.62 -4.92
N SER A 292 -36.07 14.68 -4.06
CA SER A 292 -34.68 14.41 -3.71
C SER A 292 -34.03 13.33 -4.59
N SER A 293 -33.09 13.72 -5.45
CA SER A 293 -32.01 12.86 -5.93
C SER A 293 -30.83 12.92 -4.97
N ASN A 294 -30.12 11.81 -4.74
CA ASN A 294 -28.85 11.79 -4.00
C ASN A 294 -27.73 12.55 -4.74
N VAL A 295 -27.84 12.58 -6.08
CA VAL A 295 -26.94 13.26 -7.00
C VAL A 295 -27.19 14.77 -7.00
N SER A 296 -26.11 15.54 -6.85
CA SER A 296 -26.11 17.01 -6.88
C SER A 296 -26.34 17.57 -8.29
N ASN A 297 -27.26 18.55 -8.42
CA ASN A 297 -27.55 19.23 -9.69
C ASN A 297 -26.58 20.40 -10.02
N THR A 298 -25.53 20.59 -9.22
CA THR A 298 -24.48 21.60 -9.45
C THR A 298 -23.12 20.94 -9.54
N LEU A 299 -22.35 21.22 -10.60
CA LEU A 299 -20.98 20.71 -10.73
C LEU A 299 -20.14 21.12 -9.50
N PRO A 300 -19.35 20.20 -8.92
CA PRO A 300 -18.52 20.47 -7.76
C PRO A 300 -17.57 21.65 -7.95
N GLY A 301 -17.49 22.54 -6.97
CA GLY A 301 -16.42 23.54 -6.88
C GLY A 301 -15.04 22.90 -6.86
N ALA A 302 -14.92 21.68 -6.31
CA ALA A 302 -13.69 20.89 -6.36
C ALA A 302 -13.24 20.54 -7.80
N THR A 303 -14.14 20.31 -8.76
CA THR A 303 -13.75 20.03 -10.17
C THR A 303 -13.11 21.23 -10.89
N ALA A 304 -13.32 22.45 -10.39
CA ALA A 304 -12.65 23.66 -10.86
C ALA A 304 -11.37 23.99 -10.06
N SER A 305 -11.05 23.21 -9.02
CA SER A 305 -9.88 23.39 -8.16
C SER A 305 -8.70 22.54 -8.65
N CYS A 306 -7.50 23.14 -8.72
CA CYS A 306 -6.25 22.37 -8.91
C CYS A 306 -5.77 21.66 -7.62
N VAL A 307 -6.65 21.57 -6.61
CA VAL A 307 -6.40 20.99 -5.29
C VAL A 307 -7.65 20.15 -4.93
N PRO A 308 -7.75 18.89 -5.42
CA PRO A 308 -8.97 18.09 -5.27
C PRO A 308 -9.21 17.61 -3.83
N TRP A 309 -8.14 17.39 -3.07
CA TRP A 309 -8.17 16.94 -1.68
C TRP A 309 -8.52 18.04 -0.65
N ARG A 310 -8.89 19.26 -1.06
CA ARG A 310 -9.24 20.35 -0.14
C ARG A 310 -10.34 21.28 -0.70
N THR A 311 -11.40 21.50 0.07
CA THR A 311 -12.44 22.49 -0.27
C THR A 311 -11.98 23.94 -0.01
N THR A 312 -12.67 24.92 -0.59
CA THR A 312 -12.25 26.33 -0.56
C THR A 312 -12.92 27.18 0.53
N ASP A 313 -13.92 26.62 1.20
CA ASP A 313 -14.84 27.30 2.12
C ASP A 313 -14.49 27.15 3.61
N VAL A 314 -13.58 26.23 3.94
CA VAL A 314 -13.06 25.92 5.29
C VAL A 314 -12.70 27.18 6.06
N LYS A 315 -13.20 27.31 7.30
CA LYS A 315 -12.97 28.46 8.20
C LYS A 315 -12.76 27.99 9.64
N TYR A 316 -11.71 28.51 10.27
CA TYR A 316 -11.37 28.28 11.67
C TYR A 316 -11.18 29.61 12.42
N ALA A 317 -11.51 29.62 13.72
CA ALA A 317 -11.33 30.80 14.58
C ALA A 317 -9.85 31.14 14.86
N ASN A 318 -8.99 30.11 14.88
CA ASN A 318 -7.54 30.21 14.89
C ASN A 318 -7.00 29.30 13.78
N ASN A 319 -5.93 29.71 13.10
CA ASN A 319 -5.24 28.84 12.15
C ASN A 319 -4.14 28.09 12.90
N GLU A 320 -4.14 26.76 12.86
CA GLU A 320 -3.16 25.91 13.54
C GLU A 320 -2.76 24.67 12.73
N VAL A 321 -1.49 24.24 12.88
CA VAL A 321 -0.97 22.99 12.31
C VAL A 321 -0.08 22.30 13.33
N TYR A 322 -0.32 21.00 13.52
CA TYR A 322 0.51 20.11 14.32
C TYR A 322 1.15 19.06 13.40
N VAL A 323 2.45 18.82 13.58
CA VAL A 323 3.19 17.79 12.84
C VAL A 323 3.74 16.76 13.83
N ASP A 324 3.28 15.53 13.68
CA ASP A 324 3.68 14.39 14.50
C ASP A 324 4.57 13.45 13.69
N LEU A 325 5.81 13.29 14.16
CA LEU A 325 6.77 12.34 13.61
C LEU A 325 6.62 11.00 14.33
N VAL A 326 5.90 10.06 13.70
CA VAL A 326 5.59 8.74 14.25
C VAL A 326 6.56 7.72 13.68
N GLU A 327 7.35 7.08 14.53
CA GLU A 327 8.33 6.07 14.12
C GLU A 327 8.03 4.69 14.70
N GLU A 328 8.31 3.66 13.91
CA GLU A 328 8.24 2.26 14.27
C GLU A 328 9.57 1.58 13.98
N MET A 329 10.23 1.06 15.01
CA MET A 329 11.57 0.46 14.91
C MET A 329 11.50 -1.06 14.81
N ASP A 330 11.89 -1.58 13.66
CA ASP A 330 12.15 -3.00 13.41
C ASP A 330 13.58 -3.35 13.85
N ALA A 331 13.75 -4.46 14.56
CA ALA A 331 15.07 -5.02 14.85
C ALA A 331 15.03 -6.54 14.96
N ILE A 332 16.06 -7.22 14.45
CA ILE A 332 16.23 -8.67 14.61
C ILE A 332 17.59 -8.92 15.20
N ILE A 333 17.63 -9.49 16.40
CA ILE A 333 18.86 -9.92 17.09
C ILE A 333 18.94 -11.45 17.05
N ASN A 334 20.09 -12.00 16.64
CA ASN A 334 20.32 -13.43 16.57
C ASN A 334 20.73 -14.04 17.94
N ARG A 335 20.90 -15.36 17.97
CA ARG A 335 21.30 -16.14 19.16
C ARG A 335 22.61 -15.67 19.81
N ASP A 336 23.54 -15.18 19.00
CA ASP A 336 24.84 -14.68 19.44
C ASP A 336 24.78 -13.24 20.00
N GLY A 337 23.59 -12.61 19.98
CA GLY A 337 23.38 -11.22 20.40
C GLY A 337 23.72 -10.18 19.32
N VAL A 338 23.98 -10.62 18.08
CA VAL A 338 24.32 -9.76 16.93
C VAL A 338 23.05 -9.19 16.30
N LEU A 339 23.08 -7.89 15.99
CA LEU A 339 21.99 -7.16 15.33
C LEU A 339 22.04 -7.45 13.81
N VAL A 340 21.06 -8.21 13.32
CA VAL A 340 20.97 -8.67 11.91
C VAL A 340 20.15 -7.70 11.05
N LYS A 341 19.03 -7.22 11.60
CA LYS A 341 18.20 -6.15 11.02
C LYS A 341 18.07 -5.03 12.04
N CYS A 342 18.14 -3.78 11.57
CA CYS A 342 17.65 -2.62 12.30
C CYS A 342 17.20 -1.56 11.29
N GLU A 343 15.91 -1.27 11.25
CA GLU A 343 15.30 -0.30 10.35
C GLU A 343 14.25 0.51 11.12
N VAL A 344 14.04 1.77 10.73
CA VAL A 344 12.91 2.58 11.20
C VAL A 344 11.99 2.87 10.02
N TYR A 345 10.71 2.64 10.24
CA TYR A 345 9.60 3.00 9.38
C TYR A 345 8.92 4.22 10.00
N GLY A 346 8.96 5.35 9.30
CA GLY A 346 8.48 6.63 9.83
C GLY A 346 7.32 7.20 9.02
N GLU A 347 6.41 7.88 9.71
CA GLU A 347 5.32 8.65 9.13
C GLU A 347 5.37 10.10 9.63
N VAL A 348 5.11 11.03 8.73
CA VAL A 348 4.88 12.43 9.06
C VAL A 348 3.37 12.65 8.98
N GLN A 349 2.73 12.61 10.14
CA GLN A 349 1.30 12.85 10.29
C GLN A 349 1.09 14.35 10.58
N VAL A 350 0.08 14.94 9.96
CA VAL A 350 -0.19 16.38 10.02
C VAL A 350 -1.65 16.58 10.35
N ASN A 351 -1.94 17.29 11.44
CA ASN A 351 -3.27 17.82 11.70
C ASN A 351 -3.30 19.30 11.32
N SER A 352 -4.15 19.66 10.35
CA SER A 352 -4.20 21.00 9.76
C SER A 352 -5.60 21.61 9.89
N HIS A 353 -5.72 22.64 10.72
CA HIS A 353 -6.93 23.45 10.87
C HIS A 353 -6.63 24.89 10.41
N ILE A 354 -6.69 25.14 9.10
CA ILE A 354 -6.39 26.45 8.51
C ILE A 354 -7.54 26.92 7.61
N THR A 355 -7.92 28.19 7.73
CA THR A 355 -8.93 28.84 6.88
C THR A 355 -8.48 28.92 5.40
N GLY A 356 -9.36 28.54 4.47
CA GLY A 356 -9.15 28.66 3.03
C GLY A 356 -8.17 27.64 2.44
N VAL A 357 -7.35 28.06 1.47
CA VAL A 357 -6.44 27.20 0.70
C VAL A 357 -4.96 27.60 0.99
N PRO A 358 -4.34 27.05 2.05
CA PRO A 358 -2.98 27.41 2.46
C PRO A 358 -1.90 26.68 1.65
N ASP A 359 -0.83 27.39 1.28
CA ASP A 359 0.37 26.81 0.68
C ASP A 359 1.47 26.70 1.75
N LEU A 360 1.73 25.49 2.22
CA LEU A 360 2.71 25.18 3.27
C LEU A 360 4.06 24.75 2.68
N THR A 361 5.12 24.99 3.44
CA THR A 361 6.44 24.39 3.24
C THR A 361 6.97 23.76 4.51
N LEU A 362 7.48 22.53 4.40
CA LEU A 362 8.15 21.80 5.49
C LEU A 362 9.55 21.37 5.04
N SER A 363 10.56 21.59 5.88
CA SER A 363 11.96 21.19 5.68
C SER A 363 12.50 20.38 6.87
N PHE A 364 13.44 19.49 6.58
CA PHE A 364 14.20 18.71 7.57
C PHE A 364 15.64 19.21 7.65
N THR A 365 16.27 19.10 8.82
CA THR A 365 17.69 19.45 9.03
C THR A 365 18.62 18.46 8.32
N ASN A 366 18.21 17.20 8.24
CA ASN A 366 19.01 16.06 7.77
C ASN A 366 18.21 15.09 6.88
N PRO A 367 17.60 15.55 5.76
CA PRO A 367 16.73 14.72 4.92
C PRO A 367 17.46 13.52 4.28
N SER A 368 18.79 13.60 4.15
CA SER A 368 19.65 12.57 3.55
C SER A 368 19.77 11.27 4.34
N ILE A 369 19.16 11.15 5.53
CA ILE A 369 19.08 9.87 6.26
C ILE A 369 17.93 8.97 5.77
N MET A 370 16.99 9.50 4.98
CA MET A 370 15.85 8.74 4.47
C MET A 370 16.25 8.00 3.18
N ASP A 371 16.19 6.67 3.21
CA ASP A 371 16.49 5.81 2.05
C ASP A 371 15.32 5.76 1.05
N ASP A 372 14.13 5.46 1.56
CA ASP A 372 12.90 5.30 0.77
C ASP A 372 11.88 6.33 1.26
N VAL A 373 11.20 7.04 0.35
CA VAL A 373 10.19 8.07 0.71
C VAL A 373 8.97 7.98 -0.19
N ARG A 374 7.77 8.11 0.39
CA ARG A 374 6.47 8.15 -0.30
C ARG A 374 5.65 9.35 0.20
N PHE A 375 5.04 10.10 -0.71
CA PHE A 375 4.31 11.33 -0.39
C PHE A 375 2.80 11.19 -0.57
N HIS A 376 2.04 12.02 0.16
CA HIS A 376 0.65 12.32 -0.20
C HIS A 376 0.60 13.02 -1.57
N PRO A 377 -0.45 12.83 -2.40
CA PRO A 377 -0.64 13.57 -3.66
C PRO A 377 -0.60 15.10 -3.55
N CYS A 378 -0.72 15.64 -2.33
CA CYS A 378 -0.65 17.08 -2.08
C CYS A 378 0.77 17.66 -2.16
N VAL A 379 1.81 16.83 -2.11
CA VAL A 379 3.21 17.27 -2.14
C VAL A 379 3.68 17.46 -3.58
N ARG A 380 4.12 18.68 -3.89
CA ARG A 380 4.75 19.00 -5.18
C ARG A 380 6.15 18.37 -5.22
N PHE A 381 6.37 17.43 -6.14
CA PHE A 381 7.62 16.68 -6.24
C PHE A 381 8.85 17.55 -6.58
N ARG A 382 8.72 18.48 -7.54
CA ARG A 382 9.83 19.37 -8.00
C ARG A 382 10.58 20.09 -6.85
N PRO A 383 9.91 20.79 -5.91
CA PRO A 383 10.58 21.36 -4.73
C PRO A 383 11.33 20.36 -3.83
N TRP A 384 10.82 19.13 -3.69
CA TRP A 384 11.49 18.07 -2.95
C TRP A 384 12.73 17.57 -3.69
N GLU A 385 12.60 17.28 -4.98
CA GLU A 385 13.68 16.81 -5.86
C GLU A 385 14.85 17.82 -5.96
N SER A 386 14.55 19.12 -6.02
CA SER A 386 15.57 20.17 -6.20
C SER A 386 16.18 20.69 -4.89
N HIS A 387 15.47 20.63 -3.76
CA HIS A 387 15.88 21.31 -2.52
C HIS A 387 15.55 20.54 -1.22
N HIS A 388 14.99 19.35 -1.29
CA HIS A 388 14.43 18.59 -0.15
C HIS A 388 13.38 19.37 0.69
N ILE A 389 12.65 20.29 0.04
CA ILE A 389 11.55 21.05 0.66
C ILE A 389 10.22 20.44 0.21
N LEU A 390 9.41 19.96 1.16
CA LEU A 390 8.02 19.62 0.89
C LEU A 390 7.25 20.93 0.67
N SER A 391 6.57 21.10 -0.46
CA SER A 391 5.64 22.20 -0.70
C SER A 391 4.28 21.63 -1.06
N PHE A 392 3.25 21.95 -0.28
CA PHE A 392 1.97 21.26 -0.33
C PHE A 392 0.82 22.17 0.09
N VAL A 393 -0.39 21.86 -0.40
CA VAL A 393 -1.64 22.37 0.17
C VAL A 393 -2.24 21.22 0.99
N PRO A 394 -2.27 21.28 2.33
CA PRO A 394 -2.76 20.16 3.14
C PRO A 394 -4.26 19.87 2.90
N PRO A 395 -4.70 18.60 2.89
CA PRO A 395 -6.05 18.23 3.32
C PRO A 395 -6.43 18.86 4.66
N ASP A 396 -7.71 18.86 5.01
CA ASP A 396 -8.15 19.43 6.29
C ASP A 396 -8.27 18.36 7.38
N GLY A 397 -7.97 18.74 8.63
CA GLY A 397 -7.86 17.78 9.74
C GLY A 397 -6.58 16.93 9.65
N LEU A 398 -6.66 15.70 10.16
CA LEU A 398 -5.54 14.77 10.29
C LEU A 398 -5.33 13.96 9.00
N PHE A 399 -4.13 14.06 8.41
CA PHE A 399 -3.72 13.24 7.27
C PHE A 399 -2.24 12.84 7.36
N LYS A 400 -1.84 11.84 6.56
CA LYS A 400 -0.43 11.44 6.41
C LYS A 400 0.20 12.23 5.25
N LEU A 401 1.16 13.10 5.55
CA LEU A 401 1.87 13.90 4.55
C LEU A 401 2.90 13.07 3.79
N MET A 402 3.63 12.20 4.49
CA MET A 402 4.59 11.27 3.90
C MET A 402 4.87 10.07 4.81
N SER A 403 5.42 9.01 4.23
CA SER A 403 6.12 7.95 4.96
C SER A 403 7.53 7.80 4.42
N TYR A 404 8.46 7.40 5.28
CA TYR A 404 9.87 7.21 4.94
C TYR A 404 10.44 5.97 5.63
N ARG A 405 11.59 5.49 5.14
CA ARG A 405 12.35 4.40 5.75
C ARG A 405 13.81 4.79 5.95
N VAL A 406 14.36 4.40 7.10
CA VAL A 406 15.79 4.55 7.44
C VAL A 406 16.36 3.17 7.72
N LYS A 407 17.32 2.73 6.89
CA LYS A 407 17.90 1.39 6.90
C LYS A 407 19.19 1.36 7.73
N LYS A 408 19.60 0.17 8.16
CA LYS A 408 20.93 -0.11 8.74
C LYS A 408 21.29 0.77 9.95
N LEU A 409 20.32 1.03 10.82
CA LEU A 409 20.58 1.68 12.11
C LEU A 409 21.59 0.84 12.90
N LYS A 410 22.61 1.49 13.48
CA LYS A 410 23.75 0.76 14.08
C LYS A 410 23.42 0.07 15.40
N SER A 411 22.29 0.42 16.03
CA SER A 411 22.00 0.02 17.40
C SER A 411 20.56 0.29 17.83
N THR A 412 20.04 -0.57 18.71
CA THR A 412 18.74 -0.42 19.38
C THR A 412 18.86 0.40 20.69
N PRO A 413 17.78 1.05 21.17
CA PRO A 413 17.79 1.78 22.45
C PRO A 413 17.81 0.83 23.66
N ILE A 414 17.13 -0.31 23.55
CA ILE A 414 17.04 -1.37 24.56
C ILE A 414 17.99 -2.52 24.17
N TYR A 415 18.42 -3.32 25.13
CA TYR A 415 18.84 -4.71 24.91
C TYR A 415 17.93 -5.67 25.68
N VAL A 416 17.71 -6.84 25.10
CA VAL A 416 17.17 -8.01 25.81
C VAL A 416 18.20 -9.14 25.65
N LYS A 417 18.53 -9.81 26.75
CA LYS A 417 19.50 -10.91 26.79
C LYS A 417 18.84 -12.13 27.43
N PRO A 418 18.24 -13.03 26.64
CA PRO A 418 17.80 -14.32 27.13
C PRO A 418 19.00 -15.26 27.35
N GLN A 419 18.92 -16.09 28.38
CA GLN A 419 19.82 -17.19 28.67
C GLN A 419 18.97 -18.37 29.17
N ILE A 420 19.07 -19.51 28.49
CA ILE A 420 18.28 -20.71 28.79
C ILE A 420 19.25 -21.88 28.93
N THR A 421 19.23 -22.57 30.07
CA THR A 421 20.10 -23.71 30.35
C THR A 421 19.27 -24.91 30.79
N SER A 422 19.38 -26.02 30.07
CA SER A 422 18.76 -27.30 30.43
C SER A 422 19.65 -28.12 31.38
N ASP A 423 19.03 -28.72 32.39
CA ASP A 423 19.66 -29.62 33.36
C ASP A 423 18.69 -30.76 33.71
N ASP A 424 19.04 -31.96 33.27
CA ASP A 424 18.28 -33.23 33.27
C ASP A 424 16.73 -33.14 33.34
N GLY A 425 16.11 -32.47 32.35
CA GLY A 425 14.64 -32.33 32.25
C GLY A 425 14.03 -31.12 32.95
N THR A 426 14.85 -30.34 33.65
CA THR A 426 14.51 -28.96 34.03
C THR A 426 15.18 -27.97 33.06
N CYS A 427 14.62 -26.78 32.88
CA CYS A 427 15.26 -25.69 32.15
C CYS A 427 15.19 -24.40 32.96
N ARG A 428 16.35 -23.86 33.33
CA ARG A 428 16.42 -22.55 33.98
C ARG A 428 16.41 -21.46 32.91
N VAL A 429 15.58 -20.46 33.11
CA VAL A 429 15.42 -19.29 32.22
C VAL A 429 15.88 -18.06 32.99
N ASN A 430 16.66 -17.21 32.33
CA ASN A 430 16.98 -15.85 32.78
C ASN A 430 16.87 -14.91 31.58
N VAL A 431 16.10 -13.83 31.68
CA VAL A 431 15.95 -12.84 30.61
C VAL A 431 16.17 -11.46 31.21
N MET A 432 17.28 -10.82 30.85
CA MET A 432 17.62 -9.48 31.32
C MET A 432 17.25 -8.42 30.28
N VAL A 433 16.66 -7.32 30.73
CA VAL A 433 16.34 -6.13 29.92
C VAL A 433 17.13 -4.95 30.44
N GLY A 434 17.59 -4.06 29.56
CA GLY A 434 18.25 -2.82 29.96
C GLY A 434 18.41 -1.82 28.81
N ILE A 435 18.85 -0.60 29.14
CA ILE A 435 19.16 0.43 28.14
C ILE A 435 20.51 0.09 27.50
N ARG A 436 20.58 0.08 26.16
CA ARG A 436 21.82 -0.06 25.38
C ARG A 436 22.31 1.31 24.87
N ASN A 437 21.41 2.15 24.40
CA ASN A 437 21.69 3.52 23.97
C ASN A 437 20.58 4.41 24.52
N ASP A 438 20.94 5.33 25.42
CA ASP A 438 19.96 6.23 26.03
C ASP A 438 19.50 7.27 24.99
N PRO A 439 18.19 7.34 24.64
CA PRO A 439 17.66 8.36 23.73
C PRO A 439 17.56 9.75 24.37
N GLY A 440 17.94 9.93 25.64
CA GLY A 440 17.75 11.17 26.39
C GLY A 440 16.28 11.42 26.80
N LYS A 441 15.44 10.39 26.66
CA LYS A 441 14.01 10.38 27.01
C LYS A 441 13.68 9.11 27.79
N MET A 442 12.57 9.15 28.53
CA MET A 442 12.06 7.95 29.18
C MET A 442 11.57 6.97 28.12
N ILE A 443 12.05 5.73 28.23
CA ILE A 443 11.48 4.56 27.56
C ILE A 443 10.42 3.98 28.50
N ASP A 444 9.20 3.79 27.99
CA ASP A 444 8.04 3.34 28.74
C ASP A 444 7.27 2.21 28.03
N SER A 445 6.28 1.64 28.73
CA SER A 445 5.43 0.53 28.25
C SER A 445 6.23 -0.62 27.63
N ILE A 446 7.31 -1.05 28.28
CA ILE A 446 8.19 -2.10 27.74
C ILE A 446 7.53 -3.45 28.00
N THR A 447 7.48 -4.30 26.98
CA THR A 447 7.01 -5.68 27.12
C THR A 447 8.01 -6.66 26.53
N VAL A 448 8.11 -7.84 27.12
CA VAL A 448 8.81 -8.99 26.56
C VAL A 448 7.82 -10.15 26.48
N GLN A 449 7.45 -10.52 25.27
CA GLN A 449 6.46 -11.57 25.00
C GLN A 449 7.14 -12.75 24.30
N PHE A 450 6.85 -13.98 24.73
CA PHE A 450 7.42 -15.19 24.14
C PHE A 450 6.50 -16.39 24.33
N GLN A 451 6.45 -17.25 23.32
CA GLN A 451 5.68 -18.49 23.36
C GLN A 451 6.55 -19.62 23.94
N LEU A 452 6.08 -20.29 25.00
CA LEU A 452 6.75 -21.49 25.48
C LEU A 452 6.49 -22.68 24.54
N PRO A 453 7.49 -23.53 24.28
CA PRO A 453 7.32 -24.76 23.51
C PRO A 453 6.29 -25.71 24.14
N SER A 454 5.64 -26.52 23.29
CA SER A 454 4.62 -27.49 23.70
C SER A 454 5.09 -28.41 24.83
N CYS A 455 6.35 -28.84 24.79
CA CYS A 455 6.95 -29.79 25.74
C CYS A 455 7.30 -29.23 27.13
N VAL A 456 6.96 -27.96 27.42
CA VAL A 456 7.01 -27.41 28.78
C VAL A 456 5.72 -27.78 29.51
N LEU A 457 5.81 -28.63 30.53
CA LEU A 457 4.65 -29.04 31.35
C LEU A 457 4.18 -27.92 32.27
N SER A 458 5.10 -27.31 33.03
CA SER A 458 4.81 -26.20 33.94
C SER A 458 5.93 -25.15 33.91
N PRO A 459 5.58 -23.86 33.75
CA PRO A 459 6.50 -22.75 33.95
C PRO A 459 6.34 -22.13 35.35
N ASP A 460 7.41 -22.06 36.11
CA ASP A 460 7.55 -21.21 37.29
C ASP A 460 8.47 -20.05 36.92
N LEU A 461 7.90 -18.87 36.65
CA LEU A 461 8.63 -17.68 36.20
C LEU A 461 8.28 -16.47 37.07
N THR A 462 9.30 -15.78 37.56
CA THR A 462 9.20 -14.56 38.37
C THR A 462 10.03 -13.44 37.76
N ALA A 463 9.84 -12.19 38.20
CA ALA A 463 10.71 -11.08 37.82
C ALA A 463 11.03 -10.20 39.03
N ASN A 464 12.20 -9.54 39.02
CA ASN A 464 12.57 -8.57 40.06
C ASN A 464 11.83 -7.21 39.92
N HIS A 465 11.38 -6.89 38.70
CA HIS A 465 10.65 -5.68 38.35
C HIS A 465 9.63 -5.98 37.26
N GLY A 466 8.49 -5.27 37.28
CA GLY A 466 7.39 -5.51 36.36
C GLY A 466 6.49 -6.69 36.76
N ALA A 467 5.47 -6.94 35.96
CA ALA A 467 4.51 -8.04 36.16
C ALA A 467 4.73 -9.13 35.11
N VAL A 468 4.65 -10.41 35.52
CA VAL A 468 4.70 -11.56 34.61
C VAL A 468 3.32 -12.20 34.56
N THR A 469 2.78 -12.40 33.36
CA THR A 469 1.56 -13.15 33.12
C THR A 469 1.84 -14.34 32.20
N ILE A 470 1.23 -15.48 32.51
CA ILE A 470 1.34 -16.72 31.74
C ILE A 470 -0.08 -17.14 31.38
N PHE A 471 -0.35 -17.25 30.09
CA PHE A 471 -1.67 -17.58 29.55
C PHE A 471 -1.81 -19.10 29.32
N SER A 472 -3.05 -19.59 29.27
CA SER A 472 -3.37 -21.02 29.08
C SER A 472 -2.85 -21.60 27.76
N ASN A 473 -2.66 -20.76 26.73
CA ASN A 473 -2.02 -21.12 25.46
C ASN A 473 -0.48 -21.21 25.54
N LYS A 474 0.11 -21.15 26.73
CA LYS A 474 1.56 -21.10 27.01
C LYS A 474 2.30 -19.85 26.50
N MET A 475 1.58 -18.78 26.16
CA MET A 475 2.18 -17.46 25.94
C MET A 475 2.61 -16.86 27.28
N CYS A 476 3.84 -16.35 27.35
CA CYS A 476 4.35 -15.58 28.47
C CYS A 476 4.50 -14.12 28.08
N THR A 477 4.02 -13.21 28.92
CA THR A 477 4.20 -11.76 28.77
C THR A 477 4.77 -11.17 30.05
N TRP A 478 5.83 -10.39 29.92
CA TRP A 478 6.46 -9.65 31.02
C TRP A 478 6.39 -8.15 30.72
N SER A 479 5.70 -7.41 31.59
CA SER A 479 5.40 -5.99 31.44
C SER A 479 6.25 -5.15 32.40
N ILE A 480 6.98 -4.16 31.89
CA ILE A 480 7.89 -3.28 32.63
C ILE A 480 7.53 -1.83 32.29
N ASP A 481 6.90 -1.10 33.21
CA ASP A 481 6.47 0.28 32.94
C ASP A 481 7.63 1.24 32.67
N ARG A 482 8.78 0.99 33.33
CA ARG A 482 10.02 1.76 33.22
C ARG A 482 11.21 0.91 33.65
N ILE A 483 12.35 1.04 32.95
CA ILE A 483 13.64 0.50 33.44
C ILE A 483 14.11 1.36 34.63
N PRO A 484 14.27 0.79 35.84
CA PRO A 484 14.77 1.54 37.00
C PRO A 484 16.29 1.71 36.93
N LYS A 485 16.84 2.64 37.72
CA LYS A 485 18.24 3.09 37.60
C LYS A 485 19.24 2.31 38.46
N ASP A 486 18.76 1.58 39.45
CA ASP A 486 19.54 0.85 40.45
C ASP A 486 19.87 -0.58 40.00
N ARG A 487 18.92 -1.28 39.36
CA ARG A 487 19.07 -2.68 38.95
C ARG A 487 18.37 -2.96 37.62
N ALA A 488 19.05 -3.68 36.72
CA ALA A 488 18.43 -4.15 35.48
C ALA A 488 17.21 -5.07 35.77
N PRO A 489 16.07 -4.85 35.10
CA PRO A 489 14.98 -5.82 35.09
C PRO A 489 15.45 -7.19 34.60
N ALA A 490 15.08 -8.23 35.32
CA ALA A 490 15.38 -9.62 35.02
C ALA A 490 14.19 -10.50 35.38
N LEU A 491 13.68 -11.23 34.39
CA LEU A 491 12.81 -12.38 34.57
C LEU A 491 13.69 -13.61 34.82
N SER A 492 13.30 -14.46 35.75
CA SER A 492 14.04 -15.69 36.10
C SER A 492 13.11 -16.77 36.64
N GLY A 493 13.44 -18.03 36.36
CA GLY A 493 12.64 -19.15 36.83
C GLY A 493 13.02 -20.50 36.22
N THR A 494 12.15 -21.50 36.42
CA THR A 494 12.35 -22.89 36.00
C THR A 494 11.16 -23.38 35.16
N LEU A 495 11.46 -24.04 34.06
CA LEU A 495 10.49 -24.76 33.24
C LEU A 495 10.67 -26.27 33.46
N MET A 496 9.59 -26.99 33.73
CA MET A 496 9.60 -28.46 33.76
C MET A 496 9.32 -29.00 32.36
N LEU A 497 10.15 -29.92 31.87
CA LEU A 497 9.94 -30.58 30.57
C LEU A 497 9.10 -31.86 30.71
N GLU A 498 8.55 -32.32 29.59
CA GLU A 498 7.93 -33.64 29.47
C GLU A 498 8.90 -34.78 29.82
N THR A 499 8.37 -35.82 30.47
CA THR A 499 9.14 -36.98 30.94
C THR A 499 9.86 -37.69 29.79
N GLY A 500 11.19 -37.71 29.85
CA GLY A 500 12.08 -38.29 28.84
C GLY A 500 12.90 -37.25 28.05
N LEU A 501 12.49 -35.97 28.05
CA LEU A 501 13.28 -34.90 27.44
C LEU A 501 14.33 -34.35 28.41
N LYS A 502 15.60 -34.68 28.19
CA LYS A 502 16.71 -34.14 29.01
C LYS A 502 17.01 -32.66 28.78
N ARG A 503 16.64 -32.11 27.61
CA ARG A 503 16.93 -30.72 27.22
C ARG A 503 15.88 -30.10 26.31
N LEU A 504 15.85 -28.78 26.27
CA LEU A 504 15.08 -28.01 25.31
C LEU A 504 15.80 -28.02 23.94
N ASN A 505 15.10 -28.41 22.87
CA ASN A 505 15.62 -28.39 21.50
C ASN A 505 15.03 -27.25 20.65
N VAL A 506 13.90 -26.66 21.07
CA VAL A 506 13.24 -25.53 20.42
C VAL A 506 13.30 -24.35 21.38
N PHE A 507 14.09 -23.33 21.05
CA PHE A 507 14.27 -22.15 21.87
C PHE A 507 13.25 -21.07 21.48
N PRO A 508 12.65 -20.34 22.44
CA PRO A 508 11.67 -19.31 22.15
C PRO A 508 12.29 -18.08 21.46
N THR A 509 11.53 -17.49 20.54
CA THR A 509 11.75 -16.12 20.09
C THR A 509 11.06 -15.15 21.06
N PHE A 510 11.77 -14.09 21.44
CA PHE A 510 11.27 -13.01 22.27
C PHE A 510 10.89 -11.82 21.40
N GLN A 511 9.64 -11.38 21.49
CA GLN A 511 9.14 -10.13 20.90
C GLN A 511 9.24 -9.02 21.95
N VAL A 512 9.71 -7.83 21.55
CA VAL A 512 10.03 -6.73 22.49
C VAL A 512 9.20 -5.48 22.17
N GLY A 513 8.19 -5.22 22.99
CA GLY A 513 7.44 -3.96 22.95
C GLY A 513 8.19 -2.83 23.67
N PHE A 514 8.12 -1.61 23.16
CA PHE A 514 8.47 -0.38 23.89
C PHE A 514 7.83 0.87 23.27
N ARG A 515 7.81 1.96 24.03
CA ARG A 515 7.45 3.32 23.59
C ARG A 515 8.46 4.36 24.09
N ILE A 516 8.59 5.46 23.35
CA ILE A 516 9.45 6.61 23.67
C ILE A 516 8.74 7.89 23.22
N GLN A 517 8.47 8.80 24.15
CA GLN A 517 7.84 10.10 23.87
C GLN A 517 8.88 11.21 23.66
N GLY A 518 8.68 12.02 22.62
CA GLY A 518 9.50 13.19 22.32
C GLY A 518 10.85 12.89 21.64
N VAL A 519 10.97 11.75 20.96
CA VAL A 519 12.17 11.32 20.21
C VAL A 519 11.78 10.62 18.91
N ALA A 520 12.64 10.79 17.90
CA ALA A 520 12.73 10.01 16.68
C ALA A 520 14.07 9.24 16.72
N LEU A 521 14.03 7.90 16.79
CA LEU A 521 15.20 7.03 16.82
C LEU A 521 15.97 6.98 15.49
N SER A 522 15.35 7.34 14.36
CA SER A 522 16.13 7.57 13.13
C SER A 522 17.11 8.73 13.26
N GLY A 523 16.82 9.67 14.16
CA GLY A 523 17.52 10.96 14.25
C GLY A 523 17.03 12.01 13.25
N LEU A 524 15.92 11.79 12.54
CA LEU A 524 15.33 12.79 11.65
C LEU A 524 14.87 14.02 12.45
N GLN A 525 15.28 15.21 12.02
CA GLN A 525 14.93 16.48 12.64
C GLN A 525 14.16 17.37 11.67
N LEU A 526 13.04 17.91 12.14
CA LEU A 526 12.27 18.93 11.41
C LEU A 526 12.91 20.30 11.67
N ASP A 527 13.32 20.96 10.60
CA ASP A 527 13.97 22.29 10.63
C ASP A 527 12.91 23.39 10.67
N LYS A 528 11.97 23.36 9.71
CA LYS A 528 10.99 24.43 9.54
C LYS A 528 9.65 23.92 9.03
N LEU A 529 8.60 24.60 9.46
CA LEU A 529 7.27 24.57 8.87
C LEU A 529 6.82 26.02 8.70
N ASP A 530 6.41 26.42 7.50
CA ASP A 530 5.95 27.79 7.19
C ASP A 530 4.74 27.80 6.26
N LEU A 531 4.01 28.90 6.30
CA LEU A 531 2.88 29.23 5.41
C LEU A 531 3.33 30.35 4.46
N ARG A 532 3.18 30.14 3.14
CA ARG A 532 3.66 31.10 2.13
C ARG A 532 2.76 32.31 1.92
N VAL A 533 1.49 32.23 2.35
CA VAL A 533 0.48 33.28 2.16
C VAL A 533 -0.08 33.66 3.53
N VAL A 534 0.32 34.83 4.04
CA VAL A 534 0.08 35.23 5.45
C VAL A 534 -0.43 36.67 5.50
N PRO A 535 -1.46 36.94 6.32
CA PRO A 535 -1.19 37.76 7.51
C PRO A 535 -1.69 37.14 8.82
N SER A 536 -2.39 35.99 8.79
CA SER A 536 -2.93 35.34 9.99
C SER A 536 -1.84 34.72 10.86
N ARG A 537 -1.94 34.89 12.18
CA ARG A 537 -1.15 34.14 13.16
C ARG A 537 -1.43 32.64 13.00
N LEU A 538 -0.41 31.88 12.58
CA LEU A 538 -0.44 30.43 12.51
C LEU A 538 0.20 29.85 13.78
N TYR A 539 -0.56 29.08 14.56
CA TYR A 539 0.01 28.26 15.62
C TYR A 539 0.65 27.01 15.01
N LYS A 540 1.83 26.62 15.51
CA LYS A 540 2.62 25.51 15.00
C LYS A 540 3.04 24.64 16.18
N GLY A 541 2.85 23.33 16.09
CA GLY A 541 3.42 22.37 17.03
C GLY A 541 4.15 21.25 16.31
N PHE A 542 5.21 20.73 16.91
CA PHE A 542 5.85 19.49 16.49
C PHE A 542 5.88 18.51 17.66
N ARG A 543 5.73 17.22 17.38
CA ARG A 543 6.03 16.13 18.31
C ARG A 543 6.78 15.02 17.58
N ALA A 544 7.47 14.20 18.34
CA ALA A 544 8.05 12.94 17.86
C ALA A 544 7.69 11.82 18.82
N PHE A 545 7.40 10.64 18.30
CA PHE A 545 7.03 9.46 19.07
C PHE A 545 7.61 8.24 18.37
N THR A 546 8.34 7.39 19.11
CA THR A 546 8.84 6.13 18.58
C THR A 546 8.27 4.94 19.36
N ARG A 547 7.90 3.88 18.64
CA ARG A 547 7.54 2.57 19.21
C ARG A 547 8.35 1.44 18.60
N SER A 548 8.35 0.30 19.26
CA SER A 548 8.73 -0.99 18.66
C SER A 548 7.79 -1.37 17.51
N GLY A 549 8.37 -1.84 16.39
CA GLY A 549 7.68 -2.62 15.36
C GLY A 549 7.94 -4.11 15.56
N LEU A 550 8.40 -4.80 14.52
CA LEU A 550 8.92 -6.16 14.64
C LEU A 550 10.31 -6.12 15.30
N TYR A 551 10.33 -6.04 16.63
CA TYR A 551 11.53 -6.24 17.44
C TYR A 551 11.59 -7.70 17.91
N GLU A 552 12.42 -8.49 17.25
CA GLU A 552 12.69 -9.89 17.52
C GLU A 552 14.07 -10.09 18.18
N VAL A 553 14.12 -10.90 19.24
CA VAL A 553 15.37 -11.41 19.84
C VAL A 553 15.29 -12.93 19.91
N ARG A 554 16.15 -13.61 19.16
CA ARG A 554 16.18 -15.07 19.05
C ARG A 554 17.06 -15.66 20.15
N SER A 555 16.57 -16.71 20.84
CA SER A 555 17.40 -17.62 21.66
C SER A 555 17.64 -18.94 20.95
#